data_AF-A0A2H0WYT6-F1
#
_entry.id   AF-A0A2H0WYT6-F1
#
_cell.length_a   1.000
_cell.length_b   1.000
_cell.length_c   1.000
_cell.angle_alpha   90.00
_cell.angle_beta   90.00
_cell.angle_gamma   90.00
#
_symmetry.space_group_name_H-M   'P 1'
#
loop_
_entity.id
_entity.type
_entity.pdbx_description
1 polymer ?
#
loop_
_entity_poly.entity_id
_entity_poly.type
_entity_poly.pdbx_seq_one_letter_code
_entity_poly.pdbx_strand_id
1 'polypeptide(L)'
;MAIVDNTLAKIRKLSLNLFTGKTELFCNNKIFSPTNVDKSQHLHLHLSPENLAQLNKNSLESKELLSIIQKYIADGGEYIFPDSPNTKNLEKVSSVIYDRSKQTLLEFIQRIIPRQDHGLWVSALAIRTANNMEEIKKIKLDMVYSAGHRGANIANLCNAQYLESKIIPLYNKFFELPNGLATFLASYERIVSYPVFAVFVGETQSQEEILEEIRTKITMLLKGGDQYQLDIHGINVVNVNKIKVLLPIITNEYEHNIEQKIEQGREGFIKVQIILKQSK
;
A
#
# COMPACT_ATOMS: atom_id res chain seq x y z
N MET A 1 6.63 -27.62 44.93
CA MET A 1 5.76 -27.56 43.72
C MET A 1 5.23 -26.14 43.64
N ALA A 2 5.81 -25.14 42.97
CA ALA A 2 6.53 -25.12 41.69
C ALA A 2 5.70 -25.74 40.55
N ILE A 3 5.01 -24.85 39.82
CA ILE A 3 4.82 -24.75 38.36
C ILE A 3 3.44 -24.12 38.12
N VAL A 4 3.38 -22.79 38.02
CA VAL A 4 2.48 -22.08 37.10
C VAL A 4 3.28 -20.89 36.56
N ASP A 5 4.38 -21.22 35.88
CA ASP A 5 5.23 -20.25 35.21
C ASP A 5 4.83 -20.14 33.74
N ASN A 6 4.63 -18.89 33.29
CA ASN A 6 5.02 -18.40 31.97
C ASN A 6 4.11 -18.63 30.73
N THR A 7 2.78 -18.62 30.87
CA THR A 7 1.87 -18.67 29.69
C THR A 7 1.38 -17.29 29.21
N LEU A 8 1.50 -16.23 30.02
CA LEU A 8 0.82 -14.95 29.78
C LEU A 8 1.66 -13.85 29.09
N ALA A 9 2.96 -14.05 28.86
CA ALA A 9 3.82 -13.07 28.20
C ALA A 9 3.75 -13.05 26.66
N LYS A 10 2.78 -13.75 26.04
CA LYS A 10 2.80 -14.05 24.58
C LYS A 10 1.47 -13.87 23.85
N ILE A 11 0.64 -12.91 24.25
CA ILE A 11 -0.57 -12.58 23.49
C ILE A 11 -0.20 -11.51 22.44
N ARG A 12 -0.17 -11.88 21.16
CA ARG A 12 0.23 -10.98 20.06
C ARG A 12 -0.85 -10.68 19.02
N LYS A 13 -1.98 -11.41 19.02
CA LYS A 13 -3.04 -11.23 18.02
C LYS A 13 -4.38 -11.75 18.53
N LEU A 14 -5.42 -10.96 18.33
CA LEU A 14 -6.81 -11.38 18.49
C LEU A 14 -7.46 -11.38 17.10
N SER A 15 -8.20 -12.43 16.76
CA SER A 15 -8.90 -12.53 15.46
C SER A 15 -10.29 -13.09 15.71
N LEU A 16 -11.31 -12.39 15.21
CA LEU A 16 -12.71 -12.76 15.40
C LEU A 16 -13.23 -13.39 14.11
N ASN A 17 -13.76 -14.61 14.18
CA ASN A 17 -14.44 -15.25 13.05
C ASN A 17 -15.96 -15.29 13.31
N LEU A 18 -16.69 -14.41 12.63
CA LEU A 18 -18.09 -14.13 12.90
C LEU A 18 -19.08 -15.08 12.19
N PHE A 19 -18.61 -16.01 11.35
CA PHE A 19 -19.50 -16.99 10.70
C PHE A 19 -19.93 -18.15 11.61
N THR A 20 -19.20 -18.40 12.70
CA THR A 20 -19.45 -19.54 13.61
C THR A 20 -19.83 -19.15 15.03
N GLY A 21 -19.84 -17.85 15.35
CA GLY A 21 -20.09 -17.36 16.72
C GLY A 21 -19.04 -17.80 17.74
N LYS A 22 -17.86 -18.27 17.30
CA LYS A 22 -16.79 -18.72 18.19
C LYS A 22 -15.66 -17.70 18.25
N THR A 23 -15.30 -17.30 19.46
CA THR A 23 -14.11 -16.51 19.76
C THR A 23 -12.93 -17.47 19.94
N GLU A 24 -11.95 -17.44 19.04
CA GLU A 24 -10.75 -18.25 19.17
C GLU A 24 -9.55 -17.35 19.53
N LEU A 25 -8.99 -17.58 20.71
CA LEU A 25 -7.78 -16.90 21.18
C LEU A 25 -6.57 -17.72 20.73
N PHE A 26 -5.78 -17.17 19.81
CA PHE A 26 -4.60 -17.85 19.27
C PHE A 26 -3.35 -17.47 20.06
N CYS A 27 -2.77 -18.46 20.76
CA CYS A 27 -1.44 -18.36 21.35
C CYS A 27 -0.60 -19.57 20.89
N ASN A 28 0.45 -19.32 20.10
CA ASN A 28 1.37 -20.35 19.58
C ASN A 28 0.68 -21.59 18.98
N ASN A 29 -0.22 -21.40 18.00
CA ASN A 29 -0.96 -22.49 17.32
C ASN A 29 -1.83 -23.37 18.23
N LYS A 30 -2.23 -22.88 19.41
CA LYS A 30 -3.24 -23.52 20.27
C LYS A 30 -4.41 -22.56 20.55
N ILE A 31 -5.61 -23.14 20.57
CA ILE A 31 -6.89 -22.46 20.85
C ILE A 31 -7.09 -22.46 22.37
N PHE A 32 -7.33 -21.28 22.95
CA PHE A 32 -7.67 -21.13 24.37
C PHE A 32 -9.05 -20.49 24.55
N SER A 33 -9.77 -20.94 25.59
CA SER A 33 -11.03 -20.35 26.07
C SER A 33 -10.75 -19.16 27.02
N PRO A 34 -11.55 -18.07 26.98
CA PRO A 34 -11.19 -16.81 27.61
C PRO A 34 -11.70 -16.72 29.04
N THR A 35 -10.85 -17.00 30.03
CA THR A 35 -11.02 -16.51 31.40
C THR A 35 -9.66 -16.10 31.97
N ASN A 36 -9.57 -14.81 32.32
CA ASN A 36 -8.42 -14.05 32.90
C ASN A 36 -7.40 -13.46 31.91
N VAL A 37 -7.53 -12.14 31.65
CA VAL A 37 -6.56 -11.32 30.89
C VAL A 37 -6.04 -10.18 31.79
N ASP A 38 -4.72 -10.03 31.87
CA ASP A 38 -3.99 -9.00 32.64
C ASP A 38 -3.52 -7.82 31.75
N LYS A 39 -3.40 -6.62 32.32
CA LYS A 39 -3.52 -5.29 31.68
C LYS A 39 -2.25 -4.66 31.10
N SER A 40 -1.22 -5.42 30.70
CA SER A 40 0.11 -4.83 30.43
C SER A 40 0.61 -4.84 28.97
N GLN A 41 -0.24 -5.11 27.97
CA GLN A 41 0.19 -5.07 26.55
C GLN A 41 -0.83 -4.42 25.61
N HIS A 42 -0.35 -3.58 24.68
CA HIS A 42 -1.15 -2.92 23.65
C HIS A 42 -1.84 -3.96 22.75
N LEU A 43 -3.18 -3.98 22.78
CA LEU A 43 -4.02 -4.93 22.05
C LEU A 43 -4.70 -4.24 20.86
N HIS A 44 -4.23 -4.44 19.63
CA HIS A 44 -4.92 -3.90 18.46
C HIS A 44 -6.16 -4.75 18.10
N LEU A 45 -7.35 -4.14 18.14
CA LEU A 45 -8.64 -4.77 17.82
C LEU A 45 -9.13 -4.31 16.43
N HIS A 46 -9.58 -5.25 15.61
CA HIS A 46 -10.11 -5.00 14.25
C HIS A 46 -11.63 -5.26 14.19
N LEU A 47 -12.45 -4.25 13.92
CA LEU A 47 -13.92 -4.34 13.96
C LEU A 47 -14.61 -3.49 12.88
N SER A 48 -15.23 -4.06 11.85
CA SER A 48 -15.97 -3.27 10.84
C SER A 48 -17.23 -2.60 11.41
N PRO A 49 -17.79 -1.55 10.75
CA PRO A 49 -19.08 -0.94 11.14
C PRO A 49 -20.24 -1.94 11.18
N GLU A 50 -20.25 -2.91 10.26
CA GLU A 50 -21.22 -4.00 10.23
C GLU A 50 -21.01 -4.97 11.41
N ASN A 51 -19.76 -5.23 11.81
CA ASN A 51 -19.43 -6.04 12.99
C ASN A 51 -19.84 -5.31 14.29
N LEU A 52 -19.67 -3.99 14.36
CA LEU A 52 -20.15 -3.16 15.47
C LEU A 52 -21.68 -3.18 15.58
N ALA A 53 -22.38 -3.11 14.44
CA ALA A 53 -23.84 -3.19 14.39
C ALA A 53 -24.37 -4.59 14.76
N GLN A 54 -23.63 -5.66 14.44
CA GLN A 54 -23.96 -7.04 14.82
C GLN A 54 -23.65 -7.34 16.29
N LEU A 55 -22.54 -6.82 16.84
CA LEU A 55 -22.22 -6.90 18.28
C LEU A 55 -23.28 -6.21 19.15
N ASN A 56 -23.95 -5.19 18.60
CA ASN A 56 -25.05 -4.53 19.27
C ASN A 56 -26.36 -5.36 19.30
N LYS A 57 -26.43 -6.45 18.51
CA LYS A 57 -27.59 -7.35 18.42
C LYS A 57 -27.36 -8.64 19.21
N ASN A 58 -27.71 -8.59 20.49
CA ASN A 58 -28.28 -9.69 21.27
C ASN A 58 -27.41 -10.91 21.69
N SER A 59 -26.27 -10.68 22.36
CA SER A 59 -25.79 -11.62 23.39
C SER A 59 -25.12 -10.89 24.55
N LEU A 60 -25.13 -11.47 25.76
CA LEU A 60 -24.48 -10.91 26.95
C LEU A 60 -22.96 -10.75 26.71
N GLU A 61 -22.37 -11.73 26.03
CA GLU A 61 -20.95 -11.75 25.62
C GLU A 61 -20.60 -10.63 24.63
N SER A 62 -21.52 -10.26 23.72
CA SER A 62 -21.30 -9.17 22.77
C SER A 62 -21.27 -7.79 23.44
N LYS A 63 -22.03 -7.60 24.52
CA LYS A 63 -22.03 -6.36 25.31
C LYS A 63 -20.76 -6.22 26.15
N GLU A 64 -20.29 -7.31 26.75
CA GLU A 64 -19.01 -7.34 27.46
C GLU A 64 -17.85 -7.04 26.52
N LEU A 65 -17.83 -7.65 25.33
CA LEU A 65 -16.80 -7.39 24.32
C LEU A 65 -16.81 -5.92 23.86
N LEU A 66 -17.99 -5.36 23.57
CA LEU A 66 -18.16 -3.93 23.25
C LEU A 66 -17.61 -3.02 24.35
N SER A 67 -17.85 -3.35 25.62
CA SER A 67 -17.34 -2.58 26.75
C SER A 67 -15.81 -2.62 26.86
N ILE A 68 -15.20 -3.78 26.55
CA ILE A 68 -13.74 -3.94 26.53
C ILE A 68 -13.12 -3.12 25.40
N ILE A 69 -13.75 -3.13 24.22
CA ILE A 69 -13.32 -2.35 23.05
C ILE A 69 -13.42 -0.84 23.36
N GLN A 70 -14.55 -0.39 23.89
CA GLN A 70 -14.78 1.03 24.24
C GLN A 70 -13.79 1.51 25.29
N LYS A 71 -13.51 0.67 26.29
CA LYS A 71 -12.51 0.97 27.32
C LYS A 71 -11.10 1.07 26.77
N TYR A 72 -10.69 0.15 25.90
CA TYR A 72 -9.38 0.20 25.25
C TYR A 72 -9.18 1.48 24.43
N ILE A 73 -10.21 1.94 23.72
CA ILE A 73 -10.19 3.21 22.98
C ILE A 73 -10.08 4.39 23.95
N ALA A 74 -10.85 4.39 25.04
CA ALA A 74 -10.81 5.45 26.05
C ALA A 74 -9.45 5.56 26.77
N ASP A 75 -8.75 4.43 26.92
CA ASP A 75 -7.42 4.35 27.52
C ASP A 75 -6.27 4.70 26.53
N GLY A 76 -6.60 5.27 25.36
CA GLY A 76 -5.63 5.74 24.37
C GLY A 76 -5.17 4.70 23.34
N GLY A 77 -5.88 3.57 23.23
CA GLY A 77 -5.62 2.54 22.23
C GLY A 77 -5.89 3.03 20.80
N GLU A 78 -4.96 2.78 19.88
CA GLU A 78 -5.12 3.14 18.47
C GLU A 78 -5.97 2.11 17.71
N TYR A 79 -6.93 2.64 16.95
CA TYR A 79 -7.82 1.88 16.09
C TYR A 79 -7.20 1.74 14.69
N ILE A 80 -6.89 0.52 14.27
CA ILE A 80 -6.51 0.23 12.88
C ILE A 80 -7.80 0.02 12.09
N PHE A 81 -8.18 1.05 11.33
CA PHE A 81 -9.43 1.10 10.57
C PHE A 81 -9.63 -0.14 9.68
N PRO A 82 -10.75 -0.86 9.84
CA PRO A 82 -11.28 -1.80 8.87
C PRO A 82 -12.18 -1.12 7.82
N ASP A 83 -12.25 0.21 7.79
CA ASP A 83 -13.00 0.95 6.76
C ASP A 83 -12.30 0.93 5.39
N SER A 84 -11.16 0.26 5.28
CA SER A 84 -10.67 -0.19 3.98
C SER A 84 -11.42 -1.49 3.62
N PRO A 85 -12.04 -1.60 2.44
CA PRO A 85 -12.71 -2.82 1.96
C PRO A 85 -11.85 -4.10 1.89
N ASN A 86 -10.59 -4.05 2.37
CA ASN A 86 -9.54 -5.05 2.25
C ASN A 86 -9.46 -6.06 3.43
N THR A 87 -10.50 -6.21 4.26
CA THR A 87 -10.49 -7.12 5.43
C THR A 87 -10.41 -8.62 5.09
N LYS A 88 -10.41 -9.01 3.80
CA LYS A 88 -10.28 -10.41 3.38
C LYS A 88 -8.85 -10.97 3.39
N ASN A 89 -7.81 -10.13 3.58
CA ASN A 89 -6.39 -10.56 3.58
C ASN A 89 -5.64 -10.15 4.87
N LEU A 90 -6.36 -10.11 5.99
CA LEU A 90 -5.86 -9.62 7.30
C LEU A 90 -4.59 -10.33 7.80
N GLU A 91 -4.37 -11.60 7.47
CA GLU A 91 -3.19 -12.33 7.95
C GLU A 91 -1.87 -11.77 7.39
N LYS A 92 -1.83 -11.37 6.12
CA LYS A 92 -0.61 -10.79 5.54
C LYS A 92 -0.48 -9.30 5.73
N VAL A 93 -1.59 -8.58 5.79
CA VAL A 93 -1.58 -7.21 6.30
C VAL A 93 -0.98 -7.19 7.70
N SER A 94 -1.35 -8.17 8.55
CA SER A 94 -0.76 -8.30 9.88
C SER A 94 0.73 -8.65 9.83
N SER A 95 1.18 -9.55 8.94
CA SER A 95 2.62 -9.84 8.84
C SER A 95 3.45 -8.64 8.40
N VAL A 96 2.90 -7.76 7.56
CA VAL A 96 3.54 -6.48 7.19
C VAL A 96 3.61 -5.53 8.38
N ILE A 97 2.50 -5.38 9.10
CA ILE A 97 2.41 -4.50 10.28
C ILE A 97 3.41 -4.91 11.36
N TYR A 98 3.68 -6.21 11.51
CA TYR A 98 4.63 -6.71 12.51
C TYR A 98 6.07 -6.88 12.00
N ASP A 99 6.32 -6.60 10.71
CA ASP A 99 7.67 -6.66 10.15
C ASP A 99 8.47 -5.42 10.58
N ARG A 100 9.53 -5.65 11.37
CA ARG A 100 10.42 -4.58 11.85
C ARG A 100 11.09 -3.82 10.72
N SER A 101 11.39 -4.48 9.60
CA SER A 101 12.03 -3.84 8.45
C SER A 101 11.14 -2.81 7.75
N LYS A 102 9.83 -2.83 8.02
CA LYS A 102 8.84 -1.94 7.41
C LYS A 102 8.31 -0.87 8.36
N GLN A 103 8.71 -0.87 9.63
CA GLN A 103 8.15 0.08 10.62
C GLN A 103 8.36 1.53 10.21
N THR A 104 9.54 1.87 9.70
CA THR A 104 9.82 3.23 9.23
C THR A 104 8.87 3.66 8.09
N LEU A 105 8.51 2.74 7.19
CA LEU A 105 7.54 3.04 6.13
C LEU A 105 6.13 3.18 6.68
N LEU A 106 5.74 2.33 7.63
CA LEU A 106 4.43 2.37 8.28
C LEU A 106 4.24 3.64 9.10
N GLU A 107 5.25 4.04 9.88
CA GLU A 107 5.28 5.30 10.62
C GLU A 107 5.15 6.50 9.68
N PHE A 108 5.88 6.49 8.56
CA PHE A 108 5.74 7.54 7.54
C PHE A 108 4.31 7.58 6.97
N ILE A 109 3.74 6.43 6.60
CA ILE A 109 2.37 6.33 6.09
C ILE A 109 1.39 6.90 7.12
N GLN A 110 1.45 6.46 8.37
CA GLN A 110 0.52 6.87 9.42
C GLN A 110 0.57 8.37 9.69
N ARG A 111 1.78 8.95 9.71
CA ARG A 111 1.98 10.36 10.10
C ARG A 111 1.74 11.34 8.96
N ILE A 112 2.12 10.98 7.73
CA ILE A 112 2.27 11.93 6.63
C ILE A 112 1.23 11.72 5.53
N ILE A 113 0.88 10.47 5.24
CA ILE A 113 -0.04 10.15 4.14
C ILE A 113 -1.48 10.44 4.56
N PRO A 114 -2.35 10.95 3.65
CA PRO A 114 -3.77 11.10 3.94
C PRO A 114 -4.42 9.80 4.39
N ARG A 115 -5.29 9.89 5.39
CA ARG A 115 -5.91 8.73 6.05
C ARG A 115 -6.61 7.78 5.07
N GLN A 116 -7.25 8.31 4.03
CA GLN A 116 -7.95 7.52 3.02
C GLN A 116 -7.03 6.55 2.26
N ASP A 117 -5.72 6.80 2.22
CA ASP A 117 -4.77 5.98 1.48
C ASP A 117 -3.96 5.02 2.36
N HIS A 118 -4.10 5.10 3.69
CA HIS A 118 -3.35 4.26 4.63
C HIS A 118 -3.54 2.78 4.30
N GLY A 119 -4.79 2.33 4.16
CA GLY A 119 -5.12 0.94 3.83
C GLY A 119 -4.57 0.52 2.46
N LEU A 120 -4.52 1.43 1.48
CA LEU A 120 -3.98 1.14 0.15
C LEU A 120 -2.47 0.92 0.20
N TRP A 121 -1.72 1.79 0.89
CA TRP A 121 -0.28 1.63 1.04
C TRP A 121 0.11 0.37 1.82
N VAL A 122 -0.61 0.08 2.91
CA VAL A 122 -0.38 -1.15 3.67
C VAL A 122 -0.66 -2.40 2.83
N SER A 123 -1.73 -2.37 2.04
CA SER A 123 -2.07 -3.48 1.12
C SER A 123 -1.03 -3.63 0.01
N ALA A 124 -0.51 -2.51 -0.51
CA ALA A 124 0.57 -2.51 -1.49
C ALA A 124 1.89 -3.05 -0.93
N LEU A 125 2.22 -2.73 0.33
CA LEU A 125 3.36 -3.34 1.02
C LEU A 125 3.19 -4.85 1.23
N ALA A 126 1.95 -5.33 1.45
CA ALA A 126 1.65 -6.75 1.54
C ALA A 126 1.90 -7.47 0.21
N ILE A 127 1.53 -6.86 -0.92
CA ILE A 127 1.82 -7.37 -2.26
C ILE A 127 3.33 -7.62 -2.44
N ARG A 128 4.18 -6.69 -2.01
CA ARG A 128 5.66 -6.84 -2.14
C ARG A 128 6.24 -8.03 -1.40
N THR A 129 5.53 -8.51 -0.38
CA THR A 129 5.94 -9.70 0.40
C THR A 129 5.18 -10.96 0.08
N ALA A 130 4.19 -10.87 -0.80
CA ALA A 130 3.44 -12.04 -1.21
C ALA A 130 4.28 -12.86 -2.18
N ASN A 131 4.39 -14.16 -1.91
CA ASN A 131 5.13 -15.11 -2.75
C ASN A 131 4.20 -15.88 -3.70
N ASN A 132 2.91 -15.54 -3.74
CA ASN A 132 1.89 -16.23 -4.52
C ASN A 132 1.19 -15.26 -5.47
N MET A 133 1.19 -15.59 -6.77
CA MET A 133 0.60 -14.76 -7.81
C MET A 133 -0.92 -14.59 -7.71
N GLU A 134 -1.67 -15.62 -7.32
CA GLU A 134 -3.13 -15.53 -7.16
C GLU A 134 -3.53 -14.60 -6.02
N GLU A 135 -2.73 -14.61 -4.95
CA GLU A 135 -2.90 -13.69 -3.84
C GLU A 135 -2.57 -12.25 -4.23
N ILE A 136 -1.47 -12.02 -4.95
CA ILE A 136 -1.12 -10.70 -5.47
C ILE A 136 -2.26 -10.16 -6.34
N LYS A 137 -2.82 -10.99 -7.23
CA LYS A 137 -3.98 -10.63 -8.05
C LYS A 137 -5.18 -10.25 -7.19
N LYS A 138 -5.51 -11.05 -6.18
CA LYS A 138 -6.63 -10.77 -5.27
C LYS A 138 -6.47 -9.43 -4.55
N ILE A 139 -5.31 -9.17 -3.93
CA ILE A 139 -5.07 -7.90 -3.22
C ILE A 139 -5.15 -6.72 -4.20
N LYS A 140 -4.56 -6.84 -5.40
CA LYS A 140 -4.66 -5.79 -6.43
C LYS A 140 -6.11 -5.54 -6.86
N LEU A 141 -6.89 -6.59 -7.09
CA LEU A 141 -8.31 -6.48 -7.44
C LEU A 141 -9.11 -5.79 -6.32
N ASP A 142 -8.88 -6.15 -5.05
CA ASP A 142 -9.54 -5.52 -3.91
C ASP A 142 -9.19 -4.01 -3.82
N MET A 143 -7.92 -3.64 -4.06
CA MET A 143 -7.49 -2.23 -4.12
C MET A 143 -8.16 -1.46 -5.28
N VAL A 144 -8.28 -2.07 -6.45
CA VAL A 144 -8.95 -1.45 -7.61
C VAL A 144 -10.45 -1.35 -7.38
N TYR A 145 -11.07 -2.37 -6.81
CA TYR A 145 -12.50 -2.34 -6.49
C TYR A 145 -12.85 -1.24 -5.48
N SER A 146 -11.99 -1.05 -4.47
CA SER A 146 -12.22 -0.07 -3.41
C SER A 146 -11.88 1.38 -3.80
N ALA A 147 -10.83 1.59 -4.60
CA ALA A 147 -10.30 2.93 -4.87
C ALA A 147 -10.05 3.22 -6.36
N GLY A 148 -10.54 2.37 -7.26
CA GLY A 148 -10.40 2.54 -8.71
C GLY A 148 -8.95 2.66 -9.17
N HIS A 149 -8.71 3.62 -10.06
CA HIS A 149 -7.37 3.92 -10.58
C HIS A 149 -6.38 4.32 -9.49
N ARG A 150 -6.82 4.99 -8.42
CA ARG A 150 -5.95 5.37 -7.30
C ARG A 150 -5.37 4.14 -6.60
N GLY A 151 -6.20 3.13 -6.37
CA GLY A 151 -5.76 1.84 -5.83
C GLY A 151 -4.74 1.14 -6.74
N ALA A 152 -5.01 1.09 -8.05
CA ALA A 152 -4.07 0.54 -9.03
C ALA A 152 -2.72 1.28 -9.01
N ASN A 153 -2.76 2.62 -9.00
CA ASN A 153 -1.58 3.46 -9.01
C ASN A 153 -0.73 3.28 -7.75
N ILE A 154 -1.34 3.28 -6.56
CA ILE A 154 -0.60 3.05 -5.30
C ILE A 154 0.04 1.66 -5.29
N ALA A 155 -0.65 0.63 -5.76
CA ALA A 155 -0.08 -0.71 -5.87
C ALA A 155 1.16 -0.72 -6.79
N ASN A 156 1.08 -0.07 -7.94
CA ASN A 156 2.18 0.04 -8.91
C ASN A 156 3.34 0.87 -8.37
N LEU A 157 3.05 2.03 -7.77
CA LEU A 157 4.03 2.93 -7.16
C LEU A 157 4.81 2.22 -6.04
N CYS A 158 4.11 1.52 -5.15
CA CYS A 158 4.74 0.78 -4.07
C CYS A 158 5.64 -0.35 -4.60
N ASN A 159 5.16 -1.13 -5.58
CA ASN A 159 5.93 -2.24 -6.13
C ASN A 159 7.20 -1.77 -6.85
N ALA A 160 7.15 -0.62 -7.51
CA ALA A 160 8.30 0.03 -8.12
C ALA A 160 9.14 0.89 -7.13
N GLN A 161 8.86 0.79 -5.83
CA GLN A 161 9.62 1.44 -4.74
C GLN A 161 9.61 2.97 -4.83
N TYR A 162 8.54 3.57 -5.37
CA TYR A 162 8.39 5.02 -5.46
C TYR A 162 8.07 5.69 -4.13
N LEU A 163 7.53 4.95 -3.15
CA LEU A 163 7.32 5.47 -1.81
C LEU A 163 8.67 5.93 -1.22
N GLU A 164 9.66 5.05 -1.27
CA GLU A 164 11.00 5.28 -0.72
C GLU A 164 11.85 6.18 -1.62
N SER A 165 11.81 5.97 -2.93
CA SER A 165 12.73 6.64 -3.86
C SER A 165 12.27 8.01 -4.34
N LYS A 166 10.97 8.34 -4.23
CA LYS A 166 10.42 9.63 -4.68
C LYS A 166 9.52 10.31 -3.66
N ILE A 167 8.54 9.62 -3.08
CA ILE A 167 7.51 10.27 -2.22
C ILE A 167 8.10 10.73 -0.88
N ILE A 168 8.87 9.89 -0.19
CA ILE A 168 9.55 10.28 1.06
C ILE A 168 10.55 11.43 0.81
N PRO A 169 11.45 11.37 -0.20
CA PRO A 169 12.31 12.50 -0.55
C PRO A 169 11.53 13.79 -0.87
N LEU A 170 10.39 13.68 -1.56
CA LEU A 170 9.55 14.82 -1.88
C LEU A 170 8.96 15.47 -0.62
N TYR A 171 8.49 14.66 0.34
CA TYR A 171 8.05 15.16 1.64
C TYR A 171 9.18 15.91 2.34
N ASN A 172 10.37 15.30 2.43
CA ASN A 172 11.53 15.93 3.09
C ASN A 172 11.90 17.26 2.43
N LYS A 173 11.86 17.34 1.09
CA LYS A 173 12.11 18.58 0.34
C LYS A 173 11.12 19.69 0.70
N PHE A 174 9.83 19.36 0.83
CA PHE A 174 8.81 20.37 1.13
C PHE A 174 8.73 20.70 2.62
N PHE A 175 9.07 19.77 3.51
CA PHE A 175 8.96 19.97 4.96
C PHE A 175 9.72 21.21 5.47
N GLU A 176 10.80 21.60 4.80
CA GLU A 176 11.62 22.76 5.14
C GLU A 176 11.02 24.11 4.69
N LEU A 177 9.94 24.09 3.88
CA LEU A 177 9.35 25.29 3.29
C LEU A 177 8.13 25.78 4.09
N PRO A 178 7.85 27.10 4.07
CA PRO A 178 6.56 27.62 4.53
C PRO A 178 5.41 26.94 3.79
N ASN A 179 4.40 26.46 4.52
CA ASN A 179 3.29 25.66 3.97
C ASN A 179 3.71 24.33 3.30
N GLY A 180 4.89 23.82 3.65
CA GLY A 180 5.48 22.61 3.09
C GLY A 180 4.55 21.40 3.04
N LEU A 181 3.84 21.13 4.14
CA LEU A 181 2.90 20.01 4.20
C LEU A 181 1.76 20.15 3.18
N ALA A 182 1.17 21.33 3.03
CA ALA A 182 0.09 21.55 2.07
C ALA A 182 0.59 21.37 0.62
N THR A 183 1.78 21.88 0.30
CA THR A 183 2.41 21.71 -1.01
C THR A 183 2.76 20.25 -1.28
N PHE A 184 3.26 19.52 -0.26
CA PHE A 184 3.48 18.08 -0.35
C PHE A 184 2.18 17.34 -0.64
N LEU A 185 1.10 17.61 0.11
CA LEU A 185 -0.18 16.91 -0.05
C LEU A 185 -0.79 17.14 -1.44
N ALA A 186 -0.71 18.36 -1.97
CA ALA A 186 -1.13 18.66 -3.34
C ALA A 186 -0.29 17.89 -4.38
N SER A 187 1.03 17.80 -4.16
CA SER A 187 1.92 17.03 -5.04
C SER A 187 1.63 15.53 -4.95
N TYR A 188 1.50 15.00 -3.74
CA TYR A 188 1.16 13.62 -3.44
C TYR A 188 -0.14 13.22 -4.12
N GLU A 189 -1.19 14.04 -4.01
CA GLU A 189 -2.49 13.80 -4.63
C GLU A 189 -2.36 13.61 -6.15
N ARG A 190 -1.60 14.50 -6.81
CA ARG A 190 -1.32 14.37 -8.24
C ARG A 190 -0.58 13.08 -8.56
N ILE A 191 0.40 12.69 -7.74
CA ILE A 191 1.22 11.50 -7.94
C ILE A 191 0.39 10.22 -7.88
N VAL A 192 -0.46 10.07 -6.86
CA VAL A 192 -1.24 8.83 -6.68
C VAL A 192 -2.47 8.79 -7.59
N SER A 193 -3.01 9.94 -8.01
CA SER A 193 -4.12 10.01 -8.96
C SER A 193 -3.66 9.83 -10.41
N TYR A 194 -2.53 10.42 -10.79
CA TYR A 194 -1.95 10.30 -12.13
C TYR A 194 -0.41 10.42 -12.08
N PRO A 195 0.33 9.29 -12.00
CA PRO A 195 1.79 9.30 -11.85
C PRO A 195 2.49 9.89 -13.08
N VAL A 196 2.73 11.20 -13.10
CA VAL A 196 3.30 11.91 -14.26
C VAL A 196 4.71 11.40 -14.61
N PHE A 197 5.47 10.95 -13.61
CA PHE A 197 6.84 10.45 -13.78
C PHE A 197 6.94 8.95 -14.07
N ALA A 198 5.82 8.22 -14.15
CA ALA A 198 5.85 6.77 -14.34
C ALA A 198 4.71 6.26 -15.25
N VAL A 199 5.03 5.39 -16.21
CA VAL A 199 4.06 4.61 -17.00
C VAL A 199 4.18 3.15 -16.61
N PHE A 200 3.06 2.51 -16.31
CA PHE A 200 3.00 1.08 -15.96
C PHE A 200 2.24 0.35 -17.06
N VAL A 201 2.98 -0.32 -17.96
CA VAL A 201 2.41 -0.97 -19.13
C VAL A 201 1.62 -2.21 -18.73
N GLY A 202 0.33 -2.21 -19.06
CA GLY A 202 -0.60 -3.31 -18.84
C GLY A 202 -0.74 -4.26 -20.05
N GLU A 203 -1.12 -5.50 -19.77
CA GLU A 203 -1.32 -6.53 -20.80
C GLU A 203 -2.43 -6.18 -21.79
N THR A 204 -3.48 -5.48 -21.33
CA THR A 204 -4.66 -5.15 -22.13
C THR A 204 -4.54 -3.84 -22.90
N GLN A 205 -3.56 -2.98 -22.57
CA GLN A 205 -3.39 -1.68 -23.26
C GLN A 205 -2.84 -1.90 -24.67
N SER A 206 -3.37 -1.16 -25.65
CA SER A 206 -2.81 -1.14 -27.00
C SER A 206 -1.48 -0.38 -27.04
N GLN A 207 -0.69 -0.58 -28.11
CA GLN A 207 0.57 0.15 -28.28
C GLN A 207 0.31 1.65 -28.44
N GLU A 208 -0.76 2.01 -29.14
CA GLU A 208 -1.21 3.37 -29.38
C GLU A 208 -1.63 4.06 -28.07
N GLU A 209 -2.37 3.37 -27.20
CA GLU A 209 -2.75 3.89 -25.87
C GLU A 209 -1.52 4.18 -25.01
N ILE A 210 -0.56 3.25 -24.98
CA ILE A 210 0.68 3.41 -24.22
C ILE A 210 1.50 4.58 -24.77
N LEU A 211 1.61 4.68 -26.10
CA LEU A 211 2.37 5.75 -26.76
C LEU A 211 1.75 7.13 -26.46
N GLU A 212 0.42 7.25 -26.50
CA GLU A 212 -0.27 8.49 -26.18
C GLU A 212 -0.12 8.89 -24.70
N GLU A 213 -0.15 7.90 -23.79
CA GLU A 213 0.13 8.14 -22.38
C GLU A 213 1.57 8.67 -22.17
N ILE A 214 2.54 8.07 -22.86
CA ILE A 214 3.96 8.49 -22.80
C ILE A 214 4.10 9.93 -23.33
N ARG A 215 3.51 10.26 -24.49
CA ARG A 215 3.54 11.61 -25.07
C ARG A 215 2.94 12.66 -24.14
N THR A 216 1.78 12.33 -23.56
CA THR A 216 1.09 13.20 -22.60
C THR A 216 1.99 13.48 -21.40
N LYS A 217 2.62 12.45 -20.82
CA LYS A 217 3.49 12.60 -19.66
C LYS A 217 4.78 13.34 -19.97
N ILE A 218 5.43 13.08 -21.12
CA ILE A 218 6.59 13.86 -21.57
C ILE A 218 6.22 15.34 -21.72
N THR A 219 5.08 15.64 -22.34
CA THR A 219 4.59 17.02 -22.51
C THR A 219 4.37 17.71 -21.15
N MET A 220 3.80 17.00 -20.18
CA MET A 220 3.61 17.52 -18.82
C MET A 220 4.94 17.78 -18.09
N LEU A 221 5.90 16.87 -18.22
CA LEU A 221 7.23 17.01 -17.61
C LEU A 221 8.00 18.19 -18.20
N LEU A 222 7.97 18.37 -19.52
CA LEU A 222 8.60 19.51 -20.20
C LEU A 222 8.01 20.85 -19.75
N LYS A 223 6.69 20.92 -19.52
CA LYS A 223 6.01 22.13 -19.01
C LYS A 223 6.25 22.37 -17.51
N GLY A 224 6.49 21.32 -16.74
CA GLY A 224 6.49 21.35 -15.28
C GLY A 224 7.78 21.85 -14.62
N GLY A 225 8.91 21.88 -15.33
CA GLY A 225 10.17 22.50 -14.86
C GLY A 225 10.97 21.71 -13.80
N ASP A 226 10.31 20.92 -12.95
CA ASP A 226 10.95 20.34 -11.75
C ASP A 226 11.32 18.86 -11.87
N GLN A 227 10.77 18.14 -12.85
CA GLN A 227 11.03 16.73 -13.09
C GLN A 227 11.20 16.47 -14.57
N TYR A 228 12.37 15.94 -14.94
CA TYR A 228 12.74 15.62 -16.31
C TYR A 228 12.93 14.13 -16.50
N GLN A 229 12.22 13.31 -15.74
CA GLN A 229 12.38 11.86 -15.79
C GLN A 229 11.03 11.18 -15.89
N LEU A 230 10.89 10.34 -16.91
CA LEU A 230 9.78 9.41 -17.09
C LEU A 230 10.31 7.98 -17.01
N ASP A 231 9.82 7.20 -16.06
CA ASP A 231 10.12 5.78 -15.98
C ASP A 231 8.99 4.95 -16.60
N ILE A 232 9.31 4.08 -17.55
CA ILE A 232 8.37 3.15 -18.18
C ILE A 232 8.64 1.75 -17.64
N HIS A 233 7.64 1.14 -17.02
CA HIS A 233 7.72 -0.17 -16.38
C HIS A 233 6.92 -1.20 -17.18
N GLY A 234 7.53 -2.33 -17.48
CA GLY A 234 6.87 -3.51 -18.04
C GLY A 234 7.17 -4.73 -17.19
N ILE A 235 6.11 -5.41 -16.77
CA ILE A 235 6.18 -6.72 -16.09
C ILE A 235 5.54 -7.73 -17.03
N ASN A 236 6.09 -8.95 -17.13
CA ASN A 236 5.88 -10.00 -18.13
C ASN A 236 6.46 -9.72 -19.54
N VAL A 237 6.57 -10.79 -20.34
CA VAL A 237 7.14 -10.76 -21.70
C VAL A 237 6.32 -9.91 -22.66
N VAL A 238 4.98 -9.93 -22.55
CA VAL A 238 4.07 -9.18 -23.43
C VAL A 238 4.32 -7.68 -23.28
N ASN A 239 4.36 -7.18 -22.05
CA ASN A 239 4.56 -5.76 -21.75
C ASN A 239 5.99 -5.31 -22.09
N VAL A 240 6.99 -6.16 -21.82
CA VAL A 240 8.37 -5.91 -22.24
C VAL A 240 8.46 -5.75 -23.76
N ASN A 241 7.79 -6.60 -24.53
CA ASN A 241 7.81 -6.52 -25.99
C ASN A 241 7.10 -5.25 -26.51
N LYS A 242 5.98 -4.85 -25.90
CA LYS A 242 5.33 -3.56 -26.23
C LYS A 242 6.29 -2.39 -26.04
N ILE A 243 6.98 -2.34 -24.90
CA ILE A 243 7.97 -1.29 -24.63
C ILE A 243 9.07 -1.30 -25.69
N LYS A 244 9.65 -2.47 -26.01
CA LYS A 244 10.71 -2.58 -27.02
C LYS A 244 10.28 -2.08 -28.40
N VAL A 245 9.03 -2.31 -28.80
CA VAL A 245 8.47 -1.80 -30.07
C VAL A 245 8.29 -0.28 -30.04
N LEU A 246 7.85 0.27 -28.90
CA LEU A 246 7.59 1.70 -28.77
C LEU A 246 8.86 2.54 -28.59
N LEU A 247 9.94 1.96 -28.04
CA LEU A 247 11.17 2.71 -27.75
C LEU A 247 11.76 3.42 -28.97
N PRO A 248 11.97 2.77 -30.14
CA PRO A 248 12.46 3.47 -31.32
C PRO A 248 11.57 4.64 -31.76
N ILE A 249 10.25 4.51 -31.62
CA ILE A 249 9.29 5.56 -31.99
C ILE A 249 9.50 6.77 -31.07
N ILE A 250 9.57 6.55 -29.76
CA ILE A 250 9.81 7.58 -28.76
C ILE A 250 11.19 8.22 -28.95
N THR A 251 12.22 7.41 -29.22
CA THR A 251 13.58 7.91 -29.49
C THR A 251 13.58 8.86 -30.69
N ASN A 252 12.95 8.48 -31.80
CA ASN A 252 12.93 9.30 -33.00
C ASN A 252 12.10 10.58 -32.80
N GLU A 253 11.00 10.51 -32.06
CA GLU A 253 10.13 11.68 -31.81
C GLU A 253 10.81 12.74 -30.93
N TYR A 254 11.72 12.34 -30.03
CA TYR A 254 12.37 13.23 -29.08
C TYR A 254 13.92 13.20 -29.17
N GLU A 255 14.47 12.84 -30.33
CA GLU A 255 15.88 12.44 -30.56
C GLU A 255 16.94 13.35 -29.92
N HIS A 256 16.72 14.67 -29.92
CA HIS A 256 17.67 15.63 -29.34
C HIS A 256 17.39 15.99 -27.87
N ASN A 257 16.24 15.59 -27.36
CA ASN A 257 15.73 16.02 -26.07
C ASN A 257 15.73 14.91 -25.01
N ILE A 258 16.20 13.70 -25.31
CA ILE A 258 16.19 12.60 -24.34
C ILE A 258 17.53 11.84 -24.20
N GLU A 259 17.76 11.32 -23.01
CA GLU A 259 18.72 10.25 -22.70
C GLU A 259 17.94 9.05 -22.16
N GLN A 260 18.35 7.83 -22.52
CA GLN A 260 17.66 6.61 -22.09
C GLN A 260 18.57 5.71 -21.26
N LYS A 261 18.04 5.18 -20.16
CA LYS A 261 18.67 4.11 -19.37
C LYS A 261 17.74 2.92 -19.28
N ILE A 262 18.21 1.76 -19.70
CA ILE A 262 17.42 0.53 -19.71
C ILE A 262 17.96 -0.41 -18.63
N GLU A 263 17.09 -0.76 -17.70
CA GLU A 263 17.32 -1.79 -16.70
C GLU A 263 16.42 -2.99 -17.04
N GLN A 264 17.04 -4.09 -17.48
CA GLN A 264 16.31 -5.32 -17.80
C GLN A 264 16.68 -6.41 -16.79
N GLY A 265 15.70 -6.89 -16.04
CA GLY A 265 15.86 -7.99 -15.09
C GLY A 265 15.87 -9.36 -15.77
N ARG A 266 16.09 -10.42 -14.98
CA ARG A 266 15.85 -11.80 -15.45
C ARG A 266 14.34 -12.01 -15.63
N GLU A 267 13.97 -12.62 -16.76
CA GLU A 267 12.62 -13.06 -17.16
C GLU A 267 11.46 -12.06 -16.88
N GLY A 268 11.10 -11.28 -17.89
CA GLY A 268 9.82 -10.55 -17.90
C GLY A 268 9.78 -9.26 -17.09
N PHE A 269 10.90 -8.58 -16.87
CA PHE A 269 10.90 -7.23 -16.31
C PHE A 269 11.78 -6.28 -17.14
N ILE A 270 11.24 -5.10 -17.45
CA ILE A 270 12.00 -3.98 -18.01
C ILE A 270 11.58 -2.68 -17.32
N LYS A 271 12.58 -1.85 -17.01
CA LYS A 271 12.40 -0.45 -16.64
C LYS A 271 13.21 0.39 -17.59
N VAL A 272 12.57 1.34 -18.25
CA VAL A 272 13.23 2.33 -19.10
C VAL A 272 13.10 3.69 -18.46
N GLN A 273 14.21 4.36 -18.21
CA GLN A 273 14.23 5.73 -17.73
C GLN A 273 14.51 6.64 -18.92
N ILE A 274 13.56 7.52 -19.22
CA ILE A 274 13.70 8.60 -20.19
C ILE A 274 14.02 9.87 -19.41
N ILE A 275 15.22 10.40 -19.62
CA ILE A 275 15.68 11.66 -19.01
C ILE A 275 15.57 12.75 -20.08
N LEU A 276 14.74 13.75 -19.84
CA LEU A 276 14.50 14.87 -20.73
C LEU A 276 15.60 15.94 -20.54
N LYS A 277 16.14 16.47 -21.63
CA LYS A 277 17.11 17.57 -21.63
C LYS A 277 16.33 18.88 -21.76
N GLN A 278 16.66 19.87 -20.93
CA GLN A 278 16.18 21.24 -21.17
C GLN A 278 16.81 21.74 -22.48
N SER A 279 15.98 22.24 -23.40
CA SER A 279 16.47 23.07 -24.49
C SER A 279 17.07 24.33 -23.88
N LYS A 280 18.38 24.50 -24.00
CA LYS A 280 19.10 25.72 -23.59
C LYS A 280 18.62 26.93 -24.38
#